data_AF-A0A383CXE3-F1
#
_entry.id   AF-A0A383CXE3-F1
#
_cell.length_a   1.000
_cell.length_b   1.000
_cell.length_c   1.000
_cell.angle_alpha   90.00
_cell.angle_beta   90.00
_cell.angle_gamma   90.00
#
_symmetry.space_group_name_H-M   'P 1'
#
loop_
_entity.id
_entity.type
_entity.pdbx_description
1 polymer ?
#
loop_
_entity_poly.entity_id
_entity_poly.type
_entity_poly.pdbx_seq_one_letter_code
_entity_poly.pdbx_strand_id
1 'polypeptide(L)'
;MEKTSRRLEWCVVHLREDHNWWVKEISDDVNWDVEGLSIIDPKQFLQIHESLDSLTDYGLESEIVDDAFFTFEISEELKDGSVRLVRVRDSLLKAEDFLFALPDIQDEQKGPYADFIKHVTQLRVQMLNELIEFTEPYTVDNMEEILREKEGAAFIEGRHVHFYDEINSILEFVPDGFKIEADLDDENDLKKEEEYPELETVEEAPEEEAILV
;
A
#
# COMPACT_ATOMS: atom_id res chain seq x y z
N MET A 1 -22.81 7.80 36.20
CA MET A 1 -22.07 8.11 34.96
C MET A 1 -22.03 6.82 34.17
N GLU A 2 -22.85 6.72 33.13
CA GLU A 2 -22.91 5.53 32.28
C GLU A 2 -21.53 5.27 31.68
N LYS A 3 -21.08 4.02 31.74
CA LYS A 3 -19.87 3.55 31.08
C LYS A 3 -20.10 3.58 29.57
N THR A 4 -19.82 4.71 28.94
CA THR A 4 -19.70 4.84 27.48
C THR A 4 -18.42 4.15 27.03
N SER A 5 -18.47 2.83 26.92
CA SER A 5 -17.55 2.03 26.11
C SER A 5 -18.43 1.05 25.37
N ARG A 6 -19.16 1.55 24.37
CA ARG A 6 -19.69 0.65 23.34
C ARG A 6 -18.45 0.23 22.56
N ARG A 7 -17.99 -1.00 22.76
CA ARG A 7 -16.87 -1.54 22.00
C ARG A 7 -17.37 -1.75 20.57
N LEU A 8 -16.52 -1.46 19.60
CA LEU A 8 -16.77 -1.85 18.22
C LEU A 8 -17.05 -3.36 18.17
N GLU A 9 -18.23 -3.76 17.70
CA GLU A 9 -18.77 -5.12 17.71
C GLU A 9 -19.21 -5.59 16.32
N TRP A 10 -19.69 -4.67 15.47
CA TRP A 10 -20.10 -4.97 14.10
C TRP A 10 -19.98 -3.71 13.23
N CYS A 11 -19.88 -3.93 11.93
CA CYS A 11 -20.03 -2.89 10.93
C CYS A 11 -20.82 -3.41 9.71
N VAL A 12 -21.35 -2.51 8.91
CA VAL A 12 -21.93 -2.80 7.60
C VAL A 12 -21.03 -2.16 6.57
N VAL A 13 -20.65 -2.90 5.54
CA VAL A 13 -19.74 -2.44 4.49
C VAL A 13 -20.40 -2.54 3.13
N HIS A 14 -19.99 -1.71 2.19
CA HIS A 14 -20.44 -1.77 0.80
C HIS A 14 -19.27 -1.53 -0.16
N LEU A 15 -19.38 -2.07 -1.37
CA LEU A 15 -18.47 -1.77 -2.45
C LEU A 15 -18.79 -0.37 -3.02
N ARG A 16 -17.78 0.44 -3.32
CA ARG A 16 -17.92 1.72 -4.04
C ARG A 16 -17.52 1.58 -5.51
N GLU A 17 -17.62 2.68 -6.25
CA GLU A 17 -17.27 2.76 -7.69
C GLU A 17 -15.77 2.53 -7.95
N ASP A 18 -14.94 2.73 -6.94
CA ASP A 18 -13.50 2.45 -6.95
C ASP A 18 -13.17 0.96 -6.73
N HIS A 19 -14.20 0.10 -6.67
CA HIS A 19 -14.08 -1.33 -6.39
C HIS A 19 -13.47 -1.69 -5.03
N ASN A 20 -13.46 -0.74 -4.09
CA ASN A 20 -13.02 -0.95 -2.73
C ASN A 20 -14.19 -1.07 -1.75
N TRP A 21 -13.93 -1.64 -0.59
CA TRP A 21 -14.91 -1.79 0.49
C TRP A 21 -14.84 -0.60 1.47
N TRP A 22 -16.01 -0.05 1.76
CA TRP A 22 -16.15 1.10 2.64
C TRP A 22 -17.19 0.84 3.71
N VAL A 23 -16.94 1.37 4.91
CA VAL A 23 -17.88 1.28 6.03
C VAL A 23 -19.09 2.19 5.76
N LYS A 24 -20.27 1.61 5.93
CA LYS A 24 -21.58 2.27 5.80
C LYS A 24 -22.18 2.64 7.14
N GLU A 25 -22.08 1.70 8.09
CA GLU A 25 -22.64 1.80 9.43
C GLU A 25 -21.72 1.06 10.40
N ILE A 26 -21.63 1.53 11.63
CA ILE A 26 -20.74 0.97 12.64
C ILE A 26 -21.44 0.97 14.01
N SER A 27 -21.13 -0.03 14.84
CA SER A 27 -21.76 -0.18 16.15
C SER A 27 -21.34 0.88 17.18
N ASP A 28 -20.25 1.60 16.91
CA ASP A 28 -19.68 2.64 17.76
C ASP A 28 -19.59 3.97 17.00
N ASP A 29 -20.73 4.60 16.79
CA ASP A 29 -20.91 5.87 16.08
C ASP A 29 -20.39 7.10 16.83
N VAL A 30 -19.83 6.92 18.03
CA VAL A 30 -19.30 8.00 18.86
C VAL A 30 -17.80 8.17 18.66
N ASN A 31 -17.06 7.07 18.53
CA ASN A 31 -15.60 7.09 18.42
C ASN A 31 -15.11 6.96 16.97
N TRP A 32 -16.02 6.78 16.01
CA TRP A 32 -15.69 6.56 14.61
C TRP A 32 -16.43 7.54 13.72
N ASP A 33 -15.68 8.19 12.83
CA ASP A 33 -16.25 8.82 11.65
C ASP A 33 -16.37 7.77 10.55
N VAL A 34 -17.57 7.63 10.00
CA VAL A 34 -17.86 6.68 8.91
C VAL A 34 -17.57 7.33 7.55
N GLU A 35 -17.52 8.66 7.48
CA GLU A 35 -17.26 9.38 6.24
C GLU A 35 -15.83 9.11 5.76
N GLY A 36 -15.73 8.31 4.69
CA GLY A 36 -14.43 7.93 4.14
C GLY A 36 -13.69 6.85 4.94
N LEU A 37 -14.38 6.13 5.81
CA LEU A 37 -13.79 4.99 6.51
C LEU A 37 -13.77 3.77 5.59
N SER A 38 -12.58 3.42 5.10
CA SER A 38 -12.37 2.22 4.31
C SER A 38 -12.11 0.99 5.19
N ILE A 39 -12.21 -0.20 4.61
CA ILE A 39 -11.90 -1.47 5.30
C ILE A 39 -11.21 -2.41 4.32
N ILE A 40 -10.18 -3.09 4.80
CA ILE A 40 -9.36 -3.98 3.99
C ILE A 40 -10.08 -5.32 3.87
N ASP A 41 -10.30 -5.76 2.64
CA ASP A 41 -10.89 -7.07 2.37
C ASP A 41 -9.85 -8.20 2.47
N PRO A 42 -10.27 -9.47 2.59
CA PRO A 42 -9.33 -10.58 2.79
C PRO A 42 -8.28 -10.75 1.68
N LYS A 43 -8.59 -10.39 0.42
CA LYS A 43 -7.65 -10.48 -0.70
C LYS A 43 -6.64 -9.34 -0.68
N GLN A 44 -7.08 -8.15 -0.28
CA GLN A 44 -6.20 -7.02 -0.05
C GLN A 44 -5.25 -7.32 1.11
N PHE A 45 -5.76 -7.89 2.20
CA PHE A 45 -4.92 -8.25 3.34
C PHE A 45 -3.91 -9.35 2.99
N LEU A 46 -4.28 -10.33 2.15
CA LEU A 46 -3.32 -11.34 1.67
C LEU A 46 -2.13 -10.71 0.93
N GLN A 47 -2.37 -9.72 0.07
CA GLN A 47 -1.29 -8.99 -0.62
C GLN A 47 -0.43 -8.19 0.36
N ILE A 48 -1.07 -7.52 1.33
CA ILE A 48 -0.34 -6.85 2.42
C ILE A 48 0.53 -7.86 3.19
N HIS A 49 0.00 -9.04 3.50
CA HIS A 49 0.71 -10.09 4.22
C HIS A 49 1.96 -10.55 3.46
N GLU A 50 1.84 -10.81 2.14
CA GLU A 50 2.98 -11.17 1.29
C GLU A 50 4.07 -10.10 1.31
N SER A 51 3.69 -8.82 1.27
CA SER A 51 4.63 -7.70 1.37
C SER A 51 5.25 -7.59 2.78
N LEU A 52 4.47 -7.82 3.83
CA LEU A 52 4.94 -7.82 5.22
C LEU A 52 5.92 -8.96 5.51
N ASP A 53 5.77 -10.12 4.87
CA ASP A 53 6.68 -11.25 5.02
C ASP A 53 8.13 -10.84 4.71
N SER A 54 8.34 -9.96 3.72
CA SER A 54 9.67 -9.42 3.37
C SER A 54 10.31 -8.59 4.49
N LEU A 55 9.50 -7.95 5.34
CA LEU A 55 9.97 -7.15 6.47
C LEU A 55 10.25 -7.98 7.73
N THR A 56 9.89 -9.27 7.74
CA THR A 56 10.16 -10.18 8.88
C THR A 56 11.65 -10.29 9.16
N ASP A 57 12.47 -10.38 8.10
CA ASP A 57 13.93 -10.45 8.22
C ASP A 57 14.55 -9.15 8.78
N TYR A 58 13.80 -8.04 8.70
CA TYR A 58 14.19 -6.73 9.22
C TYR A 58 13.67 -6.46 10.63
N GLY A 59 12.87 -7.36 11.20
CA GLY A 59 12.36 -7.26 12.58
C GLY A 59 10.90 -6.85 12.70
N LEU A 60 10.06 -7.19 11.70
CA LEU A 60 8.61 -7.03 11.82
C LEU A 60 8.07 -7.82 13.02
N GLU A 61 7.29 -7.15 13.86
CA GLU A 61 6.67 -7.76 15.04
C GLU A 61 5.23 -8.15 14.71
N SER A 62 4.91 -9.45 14.76
CA SER A 62 3.55 -9.94 14.46
C SER A 62 2.47 -9.33 15.36
N GLU A 63 2.82 -9.04 16.62
CA GLU A 63 1.89 -8.41 17.58
C GLU A 63 1.49 -6.99 17.14
N ILE A 64 2.42 -6.20 16.57
CA ILE A 64 2.12 -4.87 16.05
C ILE A 64 1.10 -4.95 14.90
N VAL A 65 1.20 -5.98 14.04
CA VAL A 65 0.24 -6.18 12.95
C VAL A 65 -1.12 -6.62 13.49
N ASP A 66 -1.17 -7.63 14.36
CA ASP A 66 -2.44 -8.12 14.92
C ASP A 66 -3.17 -7.04 15.74
N ASP A 67 -2.45 -6.21 16.48
CA ASP A 67 -3.04 -5.13 17.31
C ASP A 67 -3.54 -3.94 16.46
N ALA A 68 -2.98 -3.73 15.27
CA ALA A 68 -3.31 -2.60 14.41
C ALA A 68 -4.71 -2.66 13.78
N PHE A 69 -5.36 -3.83 13.79
CA PHE A 69 -6.64 -4.03 13.10
C PHE A 69 -7.70 -4.69 13.98
N PHE A 70 -8.92 -4.21 13.86
CA PHE A 70 -10.11 -4.96 14.24
C PHE A 70 -10.45 -5.98 13.14
N THR A 71 -10.62 -7.23 13.54
CA THR A 71 -10.95 -8.33 12.62
C THR A 71 -12.43 -8.62 12.59
N PHE A 72 -12.91 -8.95 11.39
CA PHE A 72 -14.33 -9.18 11.14
C PHE A 72 -14.58 -10.35 10.20
N GLU A 73 -15.62 -11.13 10.50
CA GLU A 73 -16.15 -12.17 9.61
C GLU A 73 -17.48 -11.73 8.98
N ILE A 74 -17.82 -12.32 7.84
CA ILE A 74 -19.12 -12.11 7.19
C ILE A 74 -20.22 -12.78 8.00
N SER A 75 -21.20 -11.97 8.45
CA SER A 75 -22.39 -12.47 9.14
C SER A 75 -23.55 -12.70 8.19
N GLU A 76 -23.88 -11.72 7.35
CA GLU A 76 -24.98 -11.82 6.38
C GLU A 76 -24.82 -10.82 5.22
N GLU A 77 -25.33 -11.18 4.05
CA GLU A 77 -25.52 -10.26 2.92
C GLU A 77 -26.86 -9.55 3.03
N LEU A 78 -26.86 -8.23 2.86
CA LEU A 78 -28.05 -7.39 2.91
C LEU A 78 -28.68 -7.23 1.52
N LYS A 79 -29.97 -6.89 1.48
CA LYS A 79 -30.77 -6.82 0.24
C LYS A 79 -30.28 -5.78 -0.77
N ASP A 80 -29.52 -4.78 -0.32
CA ASP A 80 -28.98 -3.70 -1.15
C ASP A 80 -27.57 -4.00 -1.65
N GLY A 81 -27.04 -5.20 -1.39
CA GLY A 81 -25.68 -5.61 -1.76
C GLY A 81 -24.61 -5.22 -0.73
N SER A 82 -24.99 -4.54 0.37
CA SER A 82 -24.09 -4.33 1.51
C SER A 82 -23.89 -5.65 2.27
N VAL A 83 -22.82 -5.75 3.05
CA VAL A 83 -22.49 -6.93 3.86
C VAL A 83 -22.42 -6.53 5.32
N ARG A 84 -23.08 -7.29 6.20
CA ARG A 84 -22.93 -7.14 7.64
C ARG A 84 -21.76 -7.99 8.12
N LEU A 85 -20.87 -7.35 8.84
CA LEU A 85 -19.68 -7.93 9.43
C LEU A 85 -19.80 -7.95 10.95
N VAL A 86 -19.33 -9.02 11.59
CA VAL A 86 -19.28 -9.15 13.05
C VAL A 86 -17.84 -9.30 13.51
N ARG A 87 -17.51 -8.62 14.60
CA ARG A 87 -16.14 -8.59 15.11
C ARG A 87 -15.77 -9.93 15.69
N VAL A 88 -14.61 -10.43 15.29
CA VAL A 88 -13.96 -11.61 15.87
C VAL A 88 -12.67 -11.21 16.57
N ARG A 89 -11.92 -12.18 17.10
CA ARG A 89 -10.64 -11.94 17.79
C ARG A 89 -9.52 -12.84 17.27
N ASP A 90 -9.75 -13.41 16.11
CA ASP A 90 -8.79 -14.24 15.40
C ASP A 90 -7.71 -13.34 14.81
N SER A 91 -6.47 -13.85 14.81
CA SER A 91 -5.29 -13.15 14.28
C SER A 91 -5.35 -13.14 12.76
N LEU A 92 -5.07 -11.99 12.14
CA LEU A 92 -5.05 -11.86 10.68
C LEU A 92 -3.93 -12.68 10.04
N LEU A 93 -2.82 -12.84 10.75
CA LEU A 93 -1.65 -13.58 10.27
C LEU A 93 -1.79 -15.10 10.40
N LYS A 94 -2.75 -15.58 11.20
CA LYS A 94 -2.89 -17.01 11.55
C LYS A 94 -4.25 -17.61 11.20
N ALA A 95 -5.24 -16.78 10.90
CA ALA A 95 -6.58 -17.27 10.58
C ALA A 95 -6.57 -18.09 9.28
N GLU A 96 -7.24 -19.24 9.31
CA GLU A 96 -7.54 -19.99 8.09
C GLU A 96 -8.73 -19.38 7.32
N ASP A 97 -9.53 -18.58 8.01
CA ASP A 97 -10.71 -17.91 7.48
C ASP A 97 -10.38 -16.55 6.85
N PHE A 98 -11.15 -16.18 5.84
CA PHE A 98 -11.04 -14.89 5.16
C PHE A 98 -11.67 -13.77 6.01
N LEU A 99 -10.83 -13.00 6.70
CA LEU A 99 -11.24 -11.90 7.58
C LEU A 99 -11.08 -10.54 6.93
N PHE A 100 -12.03 -9.65 7.19
CA PHE A 100 -11.89 -8.23 6.93
C PHE A 100 -11.09 -7.57 8.05
N ALA A 101 -10.26 -6.59 7.70
CA ALA A 101 -9.41 -5.86 8.62
C ALA A 101 -9.74 -4.36 8.60
N LEU A 102 -10.20 -3.83 9.73
CA LEU A 102 -10.42 -2.40 9.92
C LEU A 102 -9.30 -1.82 10.79
N PRO A 103 -8.49 -0.88 10.29
CA PRO A 103 -7.48 -0.17 11.08
C PRO A 103 -8.03 0.43 12.38
N ASP A 104 -7.34 0.21 13.50
CA ASP A 104 -7.65 0.85 14.78
C ASP A 104 -7.12 2.30 14.81
N ILE A 105 -7.90 3.20 14.22
CA ILE A 105 -7.62 4.63 14.10
C ILE A 105 -8.32 5.47 15.18
N GLN A 106 -8.75 4.87 16.30
CA GLN A 106 -9.40 5.63 17.38
C GLN A 106 -8.49 6.74 17.96
N ASP A 107 -7.17 6.55 17.89
CA ASP A 107 -6.16 7.58 18.11
C ASP A 107 -5.22 7.59 16.90
N GLU A 108 -5.43 8.51 15.96
CA GLU A 108 -4.64 8.61 14.72
C GLU A 108 -3.14 8.89 14.96
N GLN A 109 -2.74 9.37 16.14
CA GLN A 109 -1.35 9.74 16.43
C GLN A 109 -0.61 8.72 17.28
N LYS A 110 -1.32 7.97 18.12
CA LYS A 110 -0.75 7.07 19.14
C LYS A 110 -1.51 5.76 19.29
N GLY A 111 -2.43 5.48 18.38
CA GLY A 111 -3.18 4.24 18.34
C GLY A 111 -2.38 3.09 17.74
N PRO A 112 -2.89 1.85 17.85
CA PRO A 112 -2.21 0.67 17.33
C PRO A 112 -1.87 0.77 15.84
N TYR A 113 -2.77 1.34 15.03
CA TYR A 113 -2.52 1.52 13.60
C TYR A 113 -1.39 2.53 13.32
N ALA A 114 -1.31 3.62 14.09
CA ALA A 114 -0.22 4.59 13.95
C ALA A 114 1.15 3.99 14.32
N ASP A 115 1.19 3.14 15.34
CA ASP A 115 2.39 2.39 15.72
C ASP A 115 2.80 1.40 14.62
N PHE A 116 1.84 0.71 13.99
CA PHE A 116 2.08 -0.15 12.84
C PHE A 116 2.65 0.61 11.64
N ILE A 117 2.02 1.70 11.21
CA ILE A 117 2.48 2.53 10.07
C ILE A 117 3.91 3.02 10.30
N LYS A 118 4.20 3.50 11.51
CA LYS A 118 5.55 3.93 11.88
C LYS A 118 6.55 2.77 11.82
N HIS A 119 6.19 1.61 12.34
CA HIS A 119 7.06 0.43 12.36
C HIS A 119 7.39 -0.03 10.93
N VAL A 120 6.39 -0.22 10.08
CA VAL A 120 6.62 -0.66 8.69
C VAL A 120 7.38 0.37 7.87
N THR A 121 7.18 1.67 8.12
CA THR A 121 7.95 2.75 7.48
C THR A 121 9.45 2.65 7.84
N GLN A 122 9.75 2.44 9.12
CA GLN A 122 11.13 2.28 9.58
C GLN A 122 11.80 1.05 8.96
N LEU A 123 11.09 -0.09 8.93
CA LEU A 123 11.60 -1.32 8.34
C LEU A 123 11.79 -1.20 6.82
N ARG A 124 10.85 -0.57 6.12
CA ARG A 124 10.99 -0.33 4.67
C ARG A 124 12.22 0.52 4.36
N VAL A 125 12.46 1.59 5.10
CA VAL A 125 13.67 2.43 4.92
C VAL A 125 14.94 1.63 5.20
N GLN A 126 14.94 0.79 6.23
CA GLN A 126 16.08 -0.09 6.53
C GLN A 126 16.35 -1.04 5.36
N MET A 127 15.32 -1.71 4.85
CA MET A 127 15.43 -2.62 3.71
C MET A 127 15.92 -1.89 2.45
N LEU A 128 15.37 -0.71 2.13
CA LEU A 128 15.80 0.06 0.96
C LEU A 128 17.28 0.42 1.03
N ASN A 129 17.78 0.83 2.20
CA ASN A 129 19.20 1.13 2.39
C ASN A 129 20.12 -0.09 2.26
N GLU A 130 19.59 -1.30 2.42
CA GLU A 130 20.32 -2.54 2.20
C GLU A 130 20.31 -2.96 0.72
N LEU A 131 19.17 -2.79 0.05
CA LEU A 131 18.97 -3.21 -1.34
C LEU A 131 19.52 -2.20 -2.37
N ILE A 132 19.62 -0.92 -2.01
CA ILE A 132 19.97 0.16 -2.93
C ILE A 132 21.24 0.88 -2.46
N GLU A 133 22.19 1.06 -3.39
CA GLU A 133 23.36 1.91 -3.18
C GLU A 133 23.01 3.40 -3.35
N PHE A 134 22.55 4.03 -2.27
CA PHE A 134 22.33 5.47 -2.26
C PHE A 134 23.64 6.26 -2.14
N THR A 135 23.66 7.50 -2.68
CA THR A 135 24.79 8.42 -2.45
C THR A 135 24.88 8.84 -0.97
N GLU A 136 23.74 9.02 -0.32
CA GLU A 136 23.58 9.24 1.12
C GLU A 136 22.45 8.35 1.62
N PRO A 137 22.51 7.80 2.85
CA PRO A 137 21.47 6.92 3.36
C PRO A 137 20.09 7.57 3.30
N TYR A 138 19.12 6.83 2.76
CA TYR A 138 17.74 7.27 2.69
C TYR A 138 17.13 7.27 4.10
N THR A 139 16.36 8.29 4.44
CA THR A 139 15.81 8.45 5.79
C THR A 139 14.29 8.30 5.82
N VAL A 140 13.74 8.04 7.02
CA VAL A 140 12.28 8.05 7.26
C VAL A 140 11.67 9.38 6.86
N ASP A 141 12.32 10.49 7.22
CA ASP A 141 11.85 11.84 6.87
C ASP A 141 11.73 12.02 5.34
N ASN A 142 12.65 11.45 4.55
CA ASN A 142 12.57 11.51 3.08
C ASN A 142 11.35 10.74 2.52
N MET A 143 11.07 9.55 3.06
CA MET A 143 9.90 8.77 2.66
C MET A 143 8.62 9.49 3.05
N GLU A 144 8.51 9.94 4.31
CA GLU A 144 7.33 10.62 4.83
C GLU A 144 7.02 11.95 4.11
N GLU A 145 8.03 12.67 3.62
CA GLU A 145 7.83 13.87 2.82
C GLU A 145 7.08 13.53 1.53
N ILE A 146 7.51 12.48 0.82
CA ILE A 146 6.88 12.04 -0.44
C ILE A 146 5.48 11.47 -0.19
N LEU A 147 5.30 10.68 0.87
CA LEU A 147 3.98 10.14 1.22
C LEU A 147 2.99 11.25 1.55
N ARG A 148 3.40 12.27 2.32
CA ARG A 148 2.58 13.45 2.60
C ARG A 148 2.20 14.24 1.35
N GLU A 149 3.09 14.36 0.38
CA GLU A 149 2.76 15.02 -0.88
C GLU A 149 1.67 14.26 -1.65
N LYS A 150 1.74 12.93 -1.68
CA LYS A 150 0.72 12.07 -2.31
C LYS A 150 -0.63 12.18 -1.61
N GLU A 151 -0.64 12.09 -0.28
CA GLU A 151 -1.87 12.23 0.52
C GLU A 151 -2.47 13.63 0.40
N GLY A 152 -1.62 14.66 0.45
CA GLY A 152 -2.04 16.05 0.29
C GLY A 152 -2.70 16.31 -1.07
N ALA A 153 -2.19 15.69 -2.14
CA ALA A 153 -2.82 15.76 -3.45
C ALA A 153 -4.21 15.10 -3.46
N ALA A 154 -4.36 13.91 -2.88
CA ALA A 154 -5.65 13.23 -2.76
C ALA A 154 -6.66 14.06 -1.96
N PHE A 155 -6.21 14.68 -0.86
CA PHE A 155 -7.04 15.55 -0.04
C PHE A 155 -7.53 16.79 -0.80
N ILE A 156 -6.65 17.45 -1.58
CA ILE A 156 -7.03 18.61 -2.42
C ILE A 156 -8.09 18.22 -3.46
N GLU A 157 -8.04 16.98 -3.97
CA GLU A 157 -9.02 16.41 -4.90
C GLU A 157 -10.31 15.95 -4.20
N GLY A 158 -10.40 16.03 -2.87
CA GLY A 158 -11.54 15.58 -2.09
C GLY A 158 -11.71 14.06 -2.10
N ARG A 159 -10.62 13.31 -2.31
CA ARG A 159 -10.61 11.85 -2.30
C ARG A 159 -10.08 11.34 -0.97
N HIS A 160 -10.79 10.37 -0.39
CA HIS A 160 -10.26 9.58 0.72
C HIS A 160 -9.30 8.53 0.17
N VAL A 161 -8.13 8.41 0.80
CA VAL A 161 -7.18 7.33 0.50
C VAL A 161 -7.69 6.07 1.19
N HIS A 162 -7.74 4.95 0.46
CA HIS A 162 -8.10 3.68 1.04
C HIS A 162 -6.94 3.15 1.89
N PHE A 163 -7.22 2.52 3.04
CA PHE A 163 -6.15 2.02 3.92
C PHE A 163 -5.24 0.99 3.25
N TYR A 164 -5.78 0.19 2.34
CA TYR A 164 -4.97 -0.67 1.46
C TYR A 164 -3.90 0.13 0.68
N ASP A 165 -4.30 1.24 0.06
CA ASP A 165 -3.40 2.07 -0.74
C ASP A 165 -2.38 2.79 0.15
N GLU A 166 -2.79 3.25 1.35
CA GLU A 166 -1.89 3.85 2.35
C GLU A 166 -0.79 2.86 2.74
N ILE A 167 -1.17 1.64 3.14
CA ILE A 167 -0.22 0.60 3.55
C ILE A 167 0.71 0.24 2.40
N ASN A 168 0.18 -0.02 1.20
CA ASN A 168 1.00 -0.37 0.04
C ASN A 168 1.90 0.77 -0.41
N SER A 169 1.48 2.03 -0.25
CA SER A 169 2.34 3.17 -0.57
C SER A 169 3.64 3.18 0.23
N ILE A 170 3.64 2.54 1.41
CA ILE A 170 4.83 2.29 2.24
C ILE A 170 5.49 0.97 1.86
N LEU A 171 4.74 -0.14 1.87
CA LEU A 171 5.31 -1.48 1.70
C LEU A 171 5.97 -1.68 0.33
N GLU A 172 5.46 -1.02 -0.71
CA GLU A 172 5.96 -1.10 -2.08
C GLU A 172 6.80 0.14 -2.45
N PHE A 173 7.10 1.02 -1.49
CA PHE A 173 7.79 2.27 -1.76
C PHE A 173 9.18 2.05 -2.37
N VAL A 174 9.44 2.63 -3.54
CA VAL A 174 10.77 2.73 -4.15
C VAL A 174 11.02 4.20 -4.53
N PRO A 175 12.13 4.82 -4.11
CA PRO A 175 12.43 6.19 -4.50
C PRO A 175 12.60 6.34 -6.02
N ASP A 176 12.21 7.50 -6.55
CA ASP A 176 12.31 7.79 -7.98
C ASP A 176 13.74 7.58 -8.52
N GLY A 177 13.85 6.88 -9.66
CA GLY A 177 15.13 6.58 -10.30
C GLY A 177 15.82 5.32 -9.80
N PHE A 178 15.23 4.59 -8.85
CA PHE A 178 15.72 3.31 -8.37
C PHE A 178 14.76 2.17 -8.73
N LYS A 179 15.26 0.93 -8.70
CA LYS A 179 14.50 -0.32 -8.85
C LYS A 179 15.07 -1.34 -7.87
N ILE A 180 14.22 -2.17 -7.28
CA ILE A 180 14.65 -3.32 -6.46
C ILE A 180 14.48 -4.62 -7.25
N GLU A 181 15.17 -5.69 -6.86
CA GLU A 181 15.14 -6.96 -7.60
C GLU A 181 13.72 -7.54 -7.75
N ALA A 182 12.83 -7.29 -6.79
CA ALA A 182 11.41 -7.62 -6.88
C ALA A 182 10.71 -6.99 -8.11
N ASP A 183 11.19 -5.84 -8.58
CA ASP A 183 10.66 -5.14 -9.77
C ASP A 183 11.28 -5.65 -11.09
N LEU A 184 12.37 -6.45 -11.02
CA LEU A 184 13.10 -6.92 -12.20
C LEU A 184 12.52 -8.21 -12.78
N ASP A 185 11.75 -8.98 -11.99
CA ASP A 185 11.12 -10.21 -12.45
C ASP A 185 9.95 -9.96 -13.43
N ASP A 186 9.32 -8.78 -13.39
CA ASP A 186 8.31 -8.34 -14.36
C ASP A 186 8.90 -7.82 -15.69
N GLU A 187 10.18 -7.46 -15.73
CA GLU A 187 10.84 -6.97 -16.96
C GLU A 187 11.51 -8.07 -17.79
N ASN A 188 11.49 -9.33 -17.34
CA ASN A 188 12.11 -10.44 -18.09
C ASN A 188 11.28 -10.92 -19.31
N ASP A 189 10.10 -10.36 -19.56
CA ASP A 189 9.32 -10.64 -20.78
C ASP A 189 9.51 -9.61 -21.92
N LEU A 190 10.40 -8.61 -21.76
CA LEU A 190 10.61 -7.55 -22.77
C LEU A 190 12.04 -7.31 -23.26
N LYS A 191 13.02 -8.15 -22.93
CA LYS A 191 14.33 -8.10 -23.61
C LYS A 191 14.34 -8.97 -24.88
N LYS A 192 13.56 -8.57 -25.89
CA LYS A 192 14.05 -8.71 -27.27
C LYS A 192 15.05 -7.59 -27.46
N GLU A 193 16.33 -7.93 -27.53
CA GLU A 193 17.38 -7.04 -28.04
C GLU A 193 16.89 -6.44 -29.37
N GLU A 194 16.50 -5.15 -29.35
CA GLU A 194 16.47 -4.36 -30.57
C GLU A 194 17.92 -4.11 -30.96
N GLU A 195 18.43 -5.00 -31.79
CA GLU A 195 19.68 -4.86 -32.52
C GLU A 195 19.57 -3.59 -33.38
N TYR A 196 20.12 -2.49 -32.89
CA TYR A 196 20.24 -1.25 -33.66
C TYR A 196 21.03 -1.58 -34.94
N PRO A 197 20.47 -1.34 -36.15
CA PRO A 197 21.21 -1.59 -37.37
C PRO A 197 22.43 -0.65 -37.41
N GLU A 198 23.62 -1.23 -37.49
CA GLU A 198 24.88 -0.50 -37.69
C GLU A 198 24.73 0.42 -38.91
N LEU A 199 24.91 1.71 -38.68
CA LEU A 199 24.92 2.72 -39.75
C LEU A 199 26.03 2.37 -40.74
N GLU A 200 25.65 1.98 -41.96
CA GLU A 200 26.59 1.83 -43.08
C GLU A 200 27.40 3.12 -43.24
N THR A 201 28.71 3.01 -43.06
CA THR A 201 29.68 4.06 -43.37
C THR A 201 29.55 4.41 -44.84
N VAL A 202 29.06 5.62 -45.15
CA VAL A 202 29.04 6.14 -46.51
C VAL A 202 30.48 6.31 -46.98
N GLU A 203 30.88 5.53 -47.98
CA GLU A 203 32.15 5.67 -48.68
C GLU A 203 32.27 7.07 -49.31
N GLU A 204 33.38 7.76 -49.03
CA GLU A 204 33.76 9.01 -49.70
C GLU A 204 33.77 8.82 -51.23
N ALA A 205 32.93 9.58 -51.93
CA ALA A 205 32.98 9.66 -53.38
C ALA A 205 34.23 10.44 -53.83
N PRO A 206 34.94 9.98 -54.89
CA PRO A 206 36.23 10.51 -55.29
C PRO A 206 36.12 11.85 -56.04
N GLU A 207 37.18 12.65 -55.97
CA GLU A 207 37.40 13.85 -56.78
C GLU A 207 37.44 13.52 -58.28
N GLU A 208 36.66 14.24 -59.11
CA GLU A 208 36.94 14.38 -60.53
C GLU A 208 36.86 15.86 -60.98
N GLU A 209 38.01 16.36 -61.44
CA GLU A 209 38.15 17.57 -62.24
C GLU A 209 37.50 17.39 -63.64
N ALA A 210 36.77 18.41 -64.15
CA ALA A 210 36.86 18.83 -65.56
C ALA A 210 36.06 20.12 -65.89
N ILE A 211 36.83 21.19 -66.14
CA ILE A 211 36.76 22.27 -67.16
C ILE A 211 35.50 22.43 -68.05
N LEU A 212 35.03 23.69 -68.18
CA LEU A 212 34.68 24.52 -69.38
C LEU A 212 33.46 25.41 -69.04
N VAL A 213 33.53 26.74 -69.06
CA VAL A 213 33.72 27.66 -70.21
C VAL A 213 34.49 28.92 -69.80
#